data_AF-A0A924XPG0-F1
#
_entry.id   AF-A0A924XPG0-F1
#
_cell.length_a   1.000
_cell.length_b   1.000
_cell.length_c   1.000
_cell.angle_alpha   90.00
_cell.angle_beta   90.00
_cell.angle_gamma   90.00
#
_symmetry.space_group_name_H-M   'P 1'
#
loop_
_entity.id
_entity.type
_entity.pdbx_description
1 polymer ?
#
loop_
_entity_poly.entity_id
_entity_poly.type
_entity_poly.pdbx_seq_one_letter_code
_entity_poly.pdbx_strand_id
1 'polypeptide(L)'
;TVAAVGDAIATPADPLRIRADAAAMRGRLLRDLPASGPWDVKLRPGGGIEVEFIAQVLQLIHGVRPGQQATRVALQALADDGQLLPATAAMLIHADRLWRTVQSMARITVGRGTPTLPDTAAEALVRVVTPGLDLARLRATLDATAVQVRGAFTTLVGNPE
;
A
#
# COMPACT_ATOMS: atom_id res chain seq x y z
N THR A 1 -24.44 -17.32 -9.42
CA THR A 1 -25.21 -16.74 -8.30
C THR A 1 -24.45 -15.55 -7.74
N VAL A 2 -24.56 -14.40 -8.42
CA VAL A 2 -23.78 -13.17 -8.13
C VAL A 2 -24.46 -12.30 -7.05
N ALA A 3 -25.68 -12.67 -6.64
CA ALA A 3 -26.48 -11.93 -5.66
C ALA A 3 -25.98 -12.07 -4.20
N ALA A 4 -25.30 -13.16 -3.83
CA ALA A 4 -24.95 -13.44 -2.43
C ALA A 4 -23.77 -12.62 -1.86
N VAL A 5 -23.00 -11.92 -2.71
CA VAL A 5 -21.88 -11.07 -2.26
C VAL A 5 -22.34 -9.63 -1.98
N GLY A 6 -23.56 -9.25 -2.43
CA GLY A 6 -24.12 -7.92 -2.22
C GLY A 6 -24.69 -7.69 -0.82
N ASP A 7 -25.33 -8.71 -0.24
CA ASP A 7 -26.15 -8.54 0.97
C ASP A 7 -25.35 -8.58 2.29
N ALA A 8 -24.10 -9.02 2.26
CA ALA A 8 -23.25 -9.08 3.46
C ALA A 8 -22.75 -7.69 3.94
N ILE A 9 -23.01 -6.62 3.18
CA ILE A 9 -22.54 -5.25 3.47
C ILE A 9 -23.65 -4.40 4.14
N ALA A 10 -24.85 -4.96 4.36
CA ALA A 10 -26.01 -4.20 4.82
C ALA A 10 -26.09 -3.96 6.35
N THR A 11 -25.14 -4.48 7.14
CA THR A 11 -25.01 -4.14 8.57
C THR A 11 -23.79 -3.24 8.75
N PRO A 12 -23.90 -2.08 9.43
CA PRO A 12 -22.73 -1.29 9.78
C PRO A 12 -21.76 -2.18 10.56
N ALA A 13 -20.66 -2.57 9.92
CA ALA A 13 -19.68 -3.42 10.55
C ALA A 13 -18.95 -2.61 11.62
N ASP A 14 -18.83 -3.18 12.82
CA ASP A 14 -18.13 -2.56 13.95
C ASP A 14 -16.72 -2.09 13.52
N PRO A 15 -16.40 -0.78 13.63
CA PRO A 15 -15.09 -0.25 13.28
C PRO A 15 -13.92 -0.97 13.96
N LEU A 16 -14.10 -1.42 15.21
CA LEU A 16 -13.06 -2.17 15.91
C LEU A 16 -12.84 -3.53 15.27
N ARG A 17 -13.92 -4.23 14.89
CA ARG A 17 -13.83 -5.51 14.20
C ARG A 17 -13.20 -5.37 12.80
N ILE A 18 -13.59 -4.36 12.03
CA ILE A 18 -12.99 -4.09 10.70
C ILE A 18 -11.47 -3.91 10.83
N ARG A 19 -11.04 -3.08 11.78
CA ARG A 19 -9.63 -2.82 12.05
C ARG A 19 -8.88 -4.11 12.45
N ALA A 20 -9.45 -4.87 13.39
CA ALA A 20 -8.87 -6.14 13.87
C ALA A 20 -8.74 -7.18 12.75
N ASP A 21 -9.78 -7.35 11.93
CA ASP A 21 -9.78 -8.30 10.81
C ASP A 21 -8.73 -7.91 9.75
N ALA A 22 -8.60 -6.61 9.45
CA ALA A 22 -7.59 -6.11 8.52
C ALA A 22 -6.17 -6.28 9.06
N ALA A 23 -5.93 -5.97 10.34
CA ALA A 23 -4.63 -6.20 10.97
C ALA A 23 -4.24 -7.69 10.96
N ALA A 24 -5.17 -8.57 11.35
CA ALA A 24 -4.97 -10.02 11.34
C ALA A 24 -4.72 -10.56 9.92
N MET A 25 -5.45 -10.05 8.92
CA MET A 25 -5.22 -10.39 7.51
C MET A 25 -3.83 -9.96 7.04
N ARG A 26 -3.39 -8.75 7.41
CA ARG A 26 -2.06 -8.27 7.07
C ARG A 26 -0.98 -9.11 7.75
N GLY A 27 -1.19 -9.51 9.00
CA GLY A 27 -0.30 -10.41 9.74
C GLY A 27 -0.10 -11.76 9.05
N ARG A 28 -1.19 -12.39 8.58
CA ARG A 28 -1.10 -13.62 7.76
C ARG A 28 -0.29 -13.39 6.49
N LEU A 29 -0.56 -12.31 5.75
CA LEU A 29 0.21 -11.99 4.54
C LEU A 29 1.70 -11.79 4.80
N LEU A 30 2.07 -11.14 5.91
CA LEU A 30 3.48 -10.97 6.30
C LEU A 30 4.18 -12.31 6.55
N ARG A 31 3.49 -13.25 7.19
CA ARG A 31 4.04 -14.57 7.53
C ARG A 31 4.11 -15.50 6.32
N ASP A 32 3.02 -15.58 5.56
CA ASP A 32 2.83 -16.62 4.56
C ASP A 32 3.34 -16.19 3.17
N LEU A 33 3.45 -14.88 2.93
CA LEU A 33 3.92 -14.32 1.67
C LEU A 33 4.86 -13.12 1.91
N PRO A 34 6.04 -13.35 2.50
CA PRO A 34 7.00 -12.28 2.78
C PRO A 34 7.54 -11.66 1.49
N ALA A 35 8.02 -10.42 1.61
CA ALA A 35 8.65 -9.72 0.51
C ALA A 35 9.86 -10.50 -0.01
N SER A 36 9.94 -10.64 -1.32
CA SER A 36 10.97 -11.44 -2.00
C SER A 36 12.31 -10.70 -2.17
N GLY A 37 12.39 -9.46 -1.70
CA GLY A 37 13.59 -8.64 -1.71
C GLY A 37 13.30 -7.18 -1.36
N PRO A 38 14.33 -6.33 -1.32
CA PRO A 38 14.19 -4.93 -0.91
C PRO A 38 13.37 -4.07 -1.89
N TRP A 39 13.28 -4.49 -3.14
CA TRP A 39 12.51 -3.83 -4.20
C TRP A 39 11.07 -4.35 -4.32
N ASP A 40 10.69 -5.34 -3.51
CA ASP A 40 9.31 -5.81 -3.42
C ASP A 40 8.48 -4.85 -2.56
N VAL A 41 8.26 -3.66 -3.13
CA VAL A 41 7.56 -2.55 -2.48
C VAL A 41 6.08 -2.83 -2.23
N LYS A 42 5.53 -3.88 -2.81
CA LYS A 42 4.13 -4.28 -2.60
C LYS A 42 3.98 -5.10 -1.31
N LEU A 43 4.79 -6.14 -1.14
CA LEU A 43 4.68 -7.10 -0.04
C LEU A 43 5.41 -6.65 1.24
N ARG A 44 6.40 -5.75 1.12
CA ARG A 44 7.19 -5.28 2.27
C ARG A 44 6.34 -4.65 3.38
N PRO A 45 6.80 -4.68 4.65
CA PRO A 45 6.31 -3.80 5.69
C PRO A 45 6.31 -2.34 5.24
N GLY A 46 5.20 -1.63 5.45
CA GLY A 46 5.01 -0.27 4.96
C GLY A 46 4.80 -0.14 3.45
N GLY A 47 4.61 -1.26 2.75
CA GLY A 47 4.47 -1.32 1.30
C GLY A 47 3.06 -0.99 0.80
N GLY A 48 2.86 -1.21 -0.51
CA GLY A 48 1.60 -0.90 -1.19
C GLY A 48 0.35 -1.55 -0.59
N ILE A 49 0.46 -2.78 -0.08
CA ILE A 49 -0.67 -3.47 0.56
C ILE A 49 -1.17 -2.71 1.79
N GLU A 50 -0.29 -2.13 2.60
CA GLU A 50 -0.68 -1.41 3.80
C GLU A 50 -1.36 -0.08 3.47
N VAL A 51 -0.91 0.61 2.42
CA VAL A 51 -1.58 1.82 1.92
C VAL A 51 -2.99 1.49 1.40
N GLU A 52 -3.15 0.38 0.68
CA GLU A 52 -4.45 -0.11 0.21
C GLU A 52 -5.38 -0.47 1.37
N PHE A 53 -4.86 -1.17 2.39
CA PHE A 53 -5.63 -1.53 3.57
C PHE A 53 -6.11 -0.31 4.34
N ILE A 54 -5.24 0.69 4.57
CA ILE A 54 -5.65 1.93 5.26
C ILE A 54 -6.84 2.57 4.53
N ALA A 55 -6.76 2.75 3.22
CA ALA A 55 -7.84 3.34 2.44
C ALA A 55 -9.13 2.51 2.54
N GLN A 56 -9.04 1.19 2.36
CA GLN A 56 -10.20 0.30 2.36
C GLN A 56 -10.86 0.18 3.74
N VAL A 57 -10.07 0.11 4.81
CA VAL A 57 -10.55 0.08 6.20
C VAL A 57 -11.32 1.36 6.52
N LEU A 58 -10.74 2.53 6.20
CA LEU A 58 -11.42 3.80 6.44
C LEU A 58 -12.70 3.92 5.61
N GLN A 59 -12.66 3.51 4.33
CA GLN A 59 -13.87 3.46 3.50
C GLN A 59 -14.96 2.60 4.13
N LEU A 60 -14.65 1.38 4.58
CA LEU A 60 -15.62 0.49 5.22
C LEU A 60 -16.20 1.09 6.51
N ILE A 61 -15.37 1.71 7.34
CA ILE A 61 -15.80 2.37 8.59
C ILE A 61 -16.76 3.52 8.31
N HIS A 62 -16.58 4.23 7.20
CA HIS A 62 -17.43 5.35 6.79
C HIS A 62 -18.55 4.93 5.82
N GLY A 63 -18.82 3.63 5.69
CA GLY A 63 -19.91 3.11 4.85
C GLY A 63 -19.70 3.25 3.35
N VAL A 64 -18.47 3.54 2.91
CA VAL A 64 -18.07 3.64 1.51
C VAL A 64 -17.60 2.27 1.01
N ARG A 65 -18.13 1.82 -0.13
CA ARG A 65 -17.70 0.56 -0.73
C ARG A 65 -16.26 0.65 -1.26
N PRO A 66 -15.31 -0.16 -0.76
CA PRO A 66 -13.93 -0.13 -1.22
C PRO A 66 -13.77 -0.67 -2.66
N GLY A 67 -12.65 -0.33 -3.30
CA GLY A 67 -12.24 -0.92 -4.59
C GLY A 67 -12.90 -0.34 -5.84
N GLN A 68 -13.76 0.69 -5.71
CA GLN A 68 -14.38 1.38 -6.85
C GLN A 68 -13.44 2.39 -7.53
N GLN A 69 -12.37 2.78 -6.86
CA GLN A 69 -11.47 3.86 -7.27
C GLN A 69 -10.02 3.52 -6.94
N ALA A 70 -9.09 4.25 -7.56
CA ALA A 70 -7.67 4.12 -7.23
C ALA A 70 -7.40 4.57 -5.79
N THR A 71 -6.47 3.89 -5.10
CA THR A 71 -6.14 4.12 -3.68
C THR A 71 -5.89 5.59 -3.34
N ARG A 72 -5.09 6.30 -4.16
CA ARG A 72 -4.84 7.74 -3.98
C ARG A 72 -6.09 8.62 -4.06
N VAL A 73 -7.09 8.24 -4.87
CA VAL A 73 -8.34 8.99 -5.00
C VAL A 73 -9.22 8.75 -3.77
N ALA A 74 -9.26 7.51 -3.28
CA ALA A 74 -9.91 7.19 -2.01
C ALA A 74 -9.27 7.96 -0.84
N LEU A 75 -7.94 7.99 -0.76
CA LEU A 75 -7.21 8.72 0.29
C LEU A 75 -7.49 10.23 0.25
N GLN A 76 -7.59 10.81 -0.95
CA GLN A 76 -7.95 12.23 -1.10
C GLN A 76 -9.38 12.48 -0.65
N ALA A 77 -10.35 11.67 -1.09
CA ALA A 77 -11.75 11.79 -0.67
C ALA A 77 -11.92 11.67 0.85
N LEU A 78 -11.24 10.70 1.48
CA LEU A 78 -11.21 10.55 2.94
C LEU A 78 -10.68 11.82 3.64
N ALA A 79 -9.71 12.51 3.05
CA ALA A 79 -9.19 13.76 3.61
C ALA A 79 -10.16 14.93 3.41
N ASP A 80 -10.76 15.04 2.23
CA ASP A 80 -11.73 16.07 1.88
C ASP A 80 -12.98 15.98 2.77
N ASP A 81 -13.37 14.77 3.15
CA ASP A 81 -14.50 14.49 4.06
C ASP A 81 -14.13 14.59 5.56
N GLY A 82 -12.88 14.95 5.89
CA GLY A 82 -12.41 15.07 7.28
C GLY A 82 -12.21 13.74 8.03
N GLN A 83 -12.24 12.62 7.31
CA GLN A 83 -12.10 11.25 7.84
C GLN A 83 -10.64 10.80 7.97
N LEU A 84 -9.72 11.53 7.34
CA LEU A 84 -8.29 11.33 7.40
C LEU A 84 -7.58 12.68 7.51
N LEU A 85 -6.58 12.79 8.37
CA LEU A 85 -5.81 14.03 8.49
C LEU A 85 -5.14 14.38 7.15
N PRO A 86 -5.23 15.63 6.66
CA PRO A 86 -4.68 16.03 5.35
C PRO A 86 -3.19 15.70 5.19
N ALA A 87 -2.39 15.91 6.24
CA ALA A 87 -0.96 15.58 6.22
C ALA A 87 -0.71 14.07 6.10
N THR A 88 -1.55 13.25 6.74
CA THR A 88 -1.45 11.78 6.64
C THR A 88 -1.87 11.31 5.25
N ALA A 89 -2.95 11.86 4.69
CA ALA A 89 -3.39 11.58 3.33
C ALA A 89 -2.31 11.94 2.30
N ALA A 90 -1.71 13.12 2.41
CA ALA A 90 -0.63 13.56 1.52
C ALA A 90 0.57 12.60 1.56
N MET A 91 0.99 12.17 2.75
CA MET A 91 2.07 11.18 2.92
C MET A 91 1.71 9.83 2.27
N LEU A 92 0.50 9.30 2.51
CA LEU A 92 0.06 8.03 1.93
C LEU A 92 -0.10 8.09 0.41
N ILE A 93 -0.56 9.22 -0.13
CA ILE A 93 -0.65 9.46 -1.58
C ILE A 93 0.74 9.53 -2.21
N HIS A 94 1.69 10.18 -1.55
CA HIS A 94 3.09 10.19 -1.98
C HIS A 94 3.66 8.76 -2.02
N ALA A 95 3.42 7.97 -0.97
CA ALA A 95 3.83 6.58 -0.90
C ALA A 95 3.20 5.72 -2.00
N ASP A 96 1.88 5.80 -2.24
CA ASP A 96 1.18 5.08 -3.32
C ASP A 96 1.82 5.36 -4.68
N ARG A 97 2.16 6.63 -4.97
CA ARG A 97 2.83 7.01 -6.21
C ARG A 97 4.23 6.38 -6.31
N LEU A 98 5.02 6.48 -5.26
CA LEU A 98 6.37 5.91 -5.21
C LEU A 98 6.35 4.39 -5.43
N TRP A 99 5.49 3.67 -4.72
CA TRP A 99 5.35 2.21 -4.87
C TRP A 99 4.89 1.80 -6.26
N ARG A 100 3.95 2.54 -6.86
CA ARG A 100 3.48 2.26 -8.23
C ARG A 100 4.57 2.53 -9.26
N THR A 101 5.38 3.58 -9.09
CA THR A 101 6.52 3.86 -9.97
C THR A 101 7.52 2.72 -9.94
N VAL A 102 7.94 2.28 -8.75
CA VAL A 102 8.91 1.17 -8.61
C VAL A 102 8.33 -0.14 -9.18
N GLN A 103 7.07 -0.47 -8.89
CA GLN A 103 6.42 -1.66 -9.47
C GLN A 103 6.30 -1.60 -11.00
N SER A 104 6.02 -0.42 -11.56
CA SER A 104 5.93 -0.24 -13.01
C SER A 104 7.30 -0.41 -13.67
N MET A 105 8.35 0.17 -13.07
CA MET A 105 9.73 -0.02 -13.50
C MET A 105 10.14 -1.49 -13.45
N ALA A 106 9.83 -2.19 -12.35
CA ALA A 106 10.04 -3.62 -12.20
C ALA A 106 9.42 -4.40 -13.37
N ARG A 107 8.12 -4.19 -13.60
CA ARG A 107 7.38 -4.87 -14.67
C ARG A 107 7.96 -4.62 -16.06
N ILE A 108 8.43 -3.41 -16.35
CA ILE A 108 9.04 -3.07 -17.65
C ILE A 108 10.40 -3.74 -17.82
N THR A 109 11.16 -3.90 -16.73
CA THR A 109 12.54 -4.40 -16.77
C THR A 109 12.63 -5.92 -16.82
N VAL A 110 11.87 -6.58 -15.96
CA VAL A 110 11.98 -8.03 -15.71
C VAL A 110 10.74 -8.83 -16.13
N GLY A 111 9.81 -8.18 -16.84
CA GLY A 111 8.62 -8.82 -17.37
C GLY A 111 7.45 -8.92 -16.38
N ARG A 112 6.35 -9.53 -16.82
CA ARG A 112 5.16 -9.74 -15.97
C ARG A 112 5.41 -10.90 -15.00
N GLY A 113 5.01 -10.72 -13.73
CA GLY A 113 5.01 -11.79 -12.73
C GLY A 113 6.24 -11.84 -11.83
N THR A 114 7.26 -11.03 -12.10
CA THR A 114 8.43 -10.86 -11.23
C THR A 114 8.15 -9.75 -10.21
N PRO A 115 8.07 -10.09 -8.90
CA PRO A 115 7.75 -9.12 -7.84
C PRO A 115 8.92 -8.20 -7.48
N THR A 116 10.13 -8.51 -7.96
CA THR A 116 11.36 -7.79 -7.60
C THR A 116 12.13 -7.33 -8.83
N LEU A 117 12.84 -6.22 -8.67
CA LEU A 117 13.98 -5.90 -9.51
C LEU A 117 15.22 -6.55 -8.90
N PRO A 118 15.96 -7.41 -9.62
CA PRO A 118 17.33 -7.74 -9.27
C PRO A 118 18.16 -6.46 -9.15
N ASP A 119 19.09 -6.39 -8.20
CA ASP A 119 19.90 -5.17 -7.99
C ASP A 119 20.65 -4.75 -9.26
N THR A 120 21.16 -5.70 -10.04
CA THR A 120 21.82 -5.45 -11.33
C THR A 120 20.87 -4.87 -12.40
N ALA A 121 19.59 -5.26 -12.36
CA ALA A 121 18.57 -4.76 -13.27
C ALA A 121 18.05 -3.38 -12.82
N ALA A 122 17.92 -3.15 -11.51
CA ALA A 122 17.63 -1.83 -10.94
C ALA A 122 18.73 -0.83 -11.30
N GLU A 123 20.00 -1.23 -11.16
CA GLU A 123 21.18 -0.46 -11.55
C GLU A 123 21.17 -0.09 -13.04
N ALA A 124 20.92 -1.07 -13.90
CA ALA A 124 20.85 -0.86 -15.34
C ALA A 124 19.69 0.08 -15.72
N LEU A 125 18.51 -0.09 -15.13
CA LEU A 125 17.37 0.76 -15.43
C LEU A 125 17.60 2.20 -15.01
N VAL A 126 18.16 2.39 -13.83
CA VAL A 126 18.48 3.72 -13.31
C VAL A 126 19.51 4.42 -14.19
N ARG A 127 20.55 3.72 -14.66
CA ARG A 127 21.53 4.29 -15.61
C ARG A 127 20.90 4.71 -16.94
N VAL A 128 19.91 3.97 -17.44
CA VAL A 128 19.30 4.22 -18.76
C VAL A 128 18.17 5.24 -18.72
N VAL A 129 17.30 5.17 -17.70
CA VAL A 129 16.06 5.97 -17.61
C VAL A 129 16.28 7.30 -16.90
N THR A 130 17.22 7.36 -15.95
CA THR A 130 17.49 8.58 -15.18
C THR A 130 18.98 8.70 -14.87
N PRO A 131 19.80 9.10 -15.87
CA PRO A 131 21.23 9.26 -15.68
C PRO A 131 21.53 10.12 -14.44
N GLY A 132 22.27 9.58 -13.48
CA GLY A 132 22.66 10.28 -12.24
C GLY A 132 21.79 10.03 -11.02
N LEU A 133 20.75 9.20 -11.10
CA LEU A 133 19.98 8.80 -9.90
C LEU A 133 20.81 7.87 -9.00
N ASP A 134 20.96 8.26 -7.74
CA ASP A 134 21.64 7.50 -6.70
C ASP A 134 20.72 6.41 -6.13
N LEU A 135 21.07 5.15 -6.37
CA LEU A 135 20.31 3.99 -5.89
C LEU A 135 20.31 3.85 -4.37
N ALA A 136 21.41 4.22 -3.72
CA ALA A 136 21.47 4.21 -2.26
C ALA A 136 20.50 5.27 -1.70
N ARG A 137 20.43 6.44 -2.35
CA ARG A 137 19.45 7.48 -2.00
C ARG A 137 18.01 7.05 -2.26
N LEU A 138 17.74 6.38 -3.39
CA LEU A 138 16.43 5.82 -3.68
C LEU A 138 16.03 4.78 -2.63
N ARG A 139 16.91 3.82 -2.33
CA ARG A 139 16.71 2.81 -1.29
C ARG A 139 16.38 3.44 0.06
N ALA A 140 17.17 4.43 0.48
CA ALA A 140 16.92 5.17 1.72
C ALA A 140 15.56 5.88 1.73
N THR A 141 15.12 6.39 0.57
CA THR A 141 13.81 7.04 0.41
C THR A 141 12.67 6.03 0.52
N LEU A 142 12.80 4.84 -0.10
CA LEU A 142 11.85 3.75 0.03
C LEU A 142 11.77 3.29 1.49
N ASP A 143 12.90 3.10 2.17
CA ASP A 143 12.91 2.64 3.56
C ASP A 143 12.28 3.66 4.52
N ALA A 144 12.61 4.95 4.38
CA ALA A 144 11.99 6.02 5.17
C ALA A 144 10.48 6.11 4.93
N THR A 145 10.04 5.99 3.68
CA THR A 145 8.60 6.01 3.32
C THR A 145 7.88 4.79 3.93
N ALA A 146 8.50 3.61 3.87
CA ALA A 146 7.93 2.40 4.44
C ALA A 146 7.75 2.51 5.97
N VAL A 147 8.71 3.12 6.67
CA VAL A 147 8.58 3.38 8.12
C VAL A 147 7.37 4.28 8.40
N GLN A 148 7.19 5.35 7.63
CA GLN A 148 6.04 6.25 7.79
C GLN A 148 4.71 5.54 7.52
N VAL A 149 4.61 4.77 6.44
CA VAL A 149 3.41 3.99 6.13
C VAL A 149 3.12 2.96 7.22
N ARG A 150 4.12 2.25 7.73
CA ARG A 150 3.94 1.26 8.80
C ARG A 150 3.45 1.93 10.09
N GLY A 151 3.98 3.11 10.42
CA GLY A 151 3.47 3.92 11.53
C GLY A 151 2.01 4.29 11.35
N ALA A 152 1.65 4.79 10.16
CA ALA A 152 0.26 5.11 9.83
C ALA A 152 -0.67 3.87 9.89
N PHE A 153 -0.22 2.72 9.38
CA PHE A 153 -0.98 1.47 9.45
C PHE A 153 -1.23 1.04 10.89
N THR A 154 -0.22 1.10 11.75
CA THR A 154 -0.35 0.71 13.16
C THR A 154 -1.34 1.62 13.90
N THR A 155 -1.30 2.92 13.62
CA THR A 155 -2.20 3.92 14.23
C THR A 155 -3.63 3.82 13.69
N LEU A 156 -3.79 3.66 12.37
CA LEU A 156 -5.09 3.71 11.70
C LEU A 156 -5.73 2.35 11.50
N VAL A 157 -5.03 1.24 11.65
CA VAL A 157 -5.59 -0.10 11.44
C VAL A 157 -5.32 -0.96 12.66
N GLY A 158 -4.06 -1.03 13.10
CA GLY A 158 -3.65 -1.84 14.24
C GLY A 158 -2.35 -2.59 13.95
N ASN A 159 -1.70 -3.11 14.99
CA ASN A 159 -0.48 -3.88 14.81
C ASN A 159 -0.79 -5.22 14.09
N PRO A 160 -0.15 -5.53 12.95
CA PRO A 160 -0.35 -6.80 12.24
C PRO A 160 0.41 -8.00 12.87
N GLU A 161 1.09 -7.82 14.00
CA GLU A 161 1.83 -8.86 14.73
C GLU A 161 0.94 -9.70 15.65
#